data_AF-A0A2H4SEE7-F1
#
_entry.id   AF-A0A2H4SEE7-F1
#
_cell.length_a   1.000
_cell.length_b   1.000
_cell.length_c   1.000
_cell.angle_alpha   90.00
_cell.angle_beta   90.00
_cell.angle_gamma   90.00
#
_symmetry.space_group_name_H-M   'P 1'
#
loop_
_entity.id
_entity.type
_entity.pdbx_description
1 polymer ?
#
loop_
_entity_poly.entity_id
_entity_poly.type
_entity_poly.pdbx_seq_one_letter_code
_entity_poly.pdbx_strand_id
1 'polypeptide(L)'
;MAAVDKCLASLARLSLLQASRPTTSMVSRCLAPATLVQTRQASVVRIKKGPVKKKSVPKEYKRHNLDKTDFPRFSLVEAMRILRAYEVGQPPASVKYDLAINLKTARNGPVIKSSLRLPHPVGTDWRIAVICKEGSDVAAAASAAGAVAVGEASLFEQILNDNITFDRLLCHEGSEKALQKAGLGRVLGPKGLMPSARMKTIVTDVAKSIRDTAGSADYRERMGVVRLAVGQLGHTAEQLKANISAVLAKIKAECTEISEESHKEIHDVILSTTNGPAVSLSGKMVNEDDAVTAEQLSSAM
;
A
#
# COMPACT_ATOMS: atom_id res chain seq x y z
N MET A 1 -31.52 53.80 17.02
CA MET A 1 -31.86 52.96 18.17
C MET A 1 -30.95 51.74 18.16
N ALA A 2 -30.52 51.31 19.34
CA ALA A 2 -29.31 50.53 19.62
C ALA A 2 -29.36 49.03 19.27
N ALA A 3 -28.16 48.46 19.09
CA ALA A 3 -27.64 47.17 19.62
C ALA A 3 -26.40 46.81 18.76
N VAL A 4 -25.16 47.16 19.14
CA VAL A 4 -24.30 46.54 20.18
C VAL A 4 -24.28 45.02 20.05
N ASP A 5 -23.31 44.50 19.28
CA ASP A 5 -22.52 43.29 19.57
C ASP A 5 -21.67 42.89 18.36
N LYS A 6 -20.63 43.68 18.10
CA LYS A 6 -19.45 43.26 17.34
C LYS A 6 -18.23 43.88 18.01
N CYS A 7 -17.16 43.09 18.13
CA CYS A 7 -15.82 43.42 18.63
C CYS A 7 -15.53 43.14 20.11
N LEU A 8 -15.32 41.88 20.48
CA LEU A 8 -14.42 41.48 21.57
C LEU A 8 -13.72 40.14 21.27
N ALA A 9 -13.02 40.05 20.14
CA ALA A 9 -12.18 38.88 19.82
C ALA A 9 -10.78 39.28 19.31
N SER A 10 -10.30 40.49 19.63
CA SER A 10 -9.01 41.01 19.16
C SER A 10 -8.01 41.41 20.27
N LEU A 11 -8.27 41.08 21.54
CA LEU A 11 -7.39 41.46 22.66
C LEU A 11 -6.79 40.28 23.46
N ALA A 12 -6.88 39.04 22.95
CA ALA A 12 -6.28 37.87 23.60
C ALA A 12 -4.87 37.51 23.08
N ARG A 13 -4.19 38.44 22.40
CA ARG A 13 -2.78 38.30 22.02
C ARG A 13 -2.08 39.60 22.35
N LEU A 14 -1.59 39.74 23.58
CA LEU A 14 -0.41 40.51 24.00
C LEU A 14 -0.29 40.42 25.53
N SER A 15 0.95 40.34 26.01
CA SER A 15 1.41 40.37 27.41
C SER A 15 1.12 39.14 28.31
N LEU A 16 1.83 38.03 28.08
CA LEU A 16 2.39 37.29 29.22
C LEU A 16 3.73 37.93 29.55
N LEU A 17 3.71 38.89 30.47
CA LEU A 17 4.92 39.42 31.10
C LEU A 17 5.63 38.27 31.83
N GLN A 18 6.93 38.09 31.55
CA GLN A 18 7.78 37.20 32.32
C GLN A 18 7.78 37.68 33.78
N ALA A 19 7.45 36.79 34.71
CA ALA A 19 7.54 37.10 36.14
C ALA A 19 8.98 37.45 36.51
N SER A 20 9.20 38.68 36.99
CA SER A 20 10.47 39.12 37.53
C SER A 20 10.83 38.28 38.76
N ARG A 21 12.00 37.64 38.77
CA ARG A 21 12.55 36.99 39.96
C ARG A 21 12.73 38.03 41.08
N PRO A 22 12.29 37.76 42.32
CA PRO A 22 12.58 38.66 43.42
C PRO A 22 14.07 38.61 43.75
N THR A 23 14.73 39.76 43.69
CA THR A 23 16.07 39.96 44.23
C THR A 23 15.97 40.01 45.75
N THR A 24 16.62 39.08 46.43
CA THR A 24 16.73 39.07 47.89
C THR A 24 17.56 40.27 48.35
N SER A 25 16.92 41.25 48.97
CA SER A 25 17.59 42.21 49.83
C SER A 25 16.79 42.45 51.12
N MET A 26 17.46 42.11 52.23
CA MET A 26 17.31 42.66 53.57
C MET A 26 15.96 42.47 54.29
N VAL A 27 15.88 41.36 55.03
CA VAL A 27 15.05 41.26 56.24
C VAL A 27 15.97 40.95 57.41
N SER A 28 15.86 41.75 58.47
CA SER A 28 16.69 41.74 59.68
C SER A 28 16.65 40.40 60.43
N ARG A 29 17.82 39.95 60.89
CA ARG A 29 18.12 38.56 61.29
C ARG A 29 17.59 38.13 62.68
N CYS A 30 16.73 38.90 63.35
CA CYS A 30 16.35 38.63 64.75
C CYS A 30 14.87 38.32 65.02
N LEU A 31 13.99 38.32 64.01
CA LEU A 31 12.55 38.06 64.22
C LEU A 31 11.95 37.12 63.17
N ALA A 32 12.69 36.10 62.75
CA ALA A 32 12.08 34.96 62.08
C ALA A 32 11.66 33.93 63.13
N PRO A 33 10.36 33.58 63.27
CA PRO A 33 9.99 32.39 64.02
C PRO A 33 10.76 31.22 63.39
N ALA A 34 11.20 30.27 64.21
CA ALA A 34 11.77 29.01 63.74
C ALA A 34 10.68 28.20 63.04
N THR A 35 10.24 28.65 61.86
CA THR A 35 9.61 27.81 60.89
C THR A 35 10.71 26.85 60.45
N LEU A 36 10.78 25.71 61.15
CA LEU A 36 11.30 24.49 60.57
C LEU A 36 10.61 24.37 59.22
N VAL A 37 11.29 24.83 58.17
CA VAL A 37 10.91 24.54 56.79
C VAL A 37 11.08 23.04 56.70
N GLN A 38 9.99 22.31 56.96
CA GLN A 38 9.88 20.93 56.55
C GLN A 38 10.03 20.96 55.04
N THR A 39 11.25 20.78 54.59
CA THR A 39 11.54 20.41 53.22
C THR A 39 10.90 19.05 53.03
N ARG A 40 9.64 19.05 52.60
CA ARG A 40 9.04 17.87 52.01
C ARG A 40 9.83 17.60 50.74
N GLN A 41 10.93 16.88 50.88
CA GLN A 41 11.55 16.20 49.76
C GLN A 41 10.48 15.21 49.31
N ALA A 42 9.72 15.57 48.28
CA ALA A 42 8.94 14.61 47.54
C ALA A 42 9.95 13.59 47.02
N SER A 43 10.08 12.46 47.71
CA SER A 43 10.82 11.34 47.20
C SER A 43 10.11 10.95 45.91
N VAL A 44 10.71 11.32 44.77
CA VAL A 44 10.38 10.67 43.52
C VAL A 44 10.85 9.24 43.72
N VAL A 45 10.02 8.41 44.35
CA VAL A 45 10.15 6.98 44.30
C VAL A 45 9.96 6.66 42.83
N ARG A 46 11.07 6.69 42.08
CA ARG A 46 11.15 6.00 40.81
C ARG A 46 10.85 4.57 41.19
N ILE A 47 9.59 4.18 41.03
CA ILE A 47 9.22 2.78 40.96
C ILE A 47 10.09 2.27 39.83
N LYS A 48 11.20 1.61 40.17
CA LYS A 48 11.97 0.82 39.22
C LYS A 48 10.93 -0.18 38.74
N LYS A 49 10.28 0.09 37.60
CA LYS A 49 9.54 -0.94 36.89
C LYS A 49 10.56 -2.06 36.74
N GLY A 50 10.38 -3.12 37.52
CA GLY A 50 11.19 -4.33 37.39
C GLY A 50 11.20 -4.73 35.93
N PRO A 51 12.21 -5.48 35.46
CA PRO A 51 12.31 -5.85 34.06
C PRO A 51 10.98 -6.47 33.61
N VAL A 52 10.20 -5.71 32.85
CA VAL A 52 8.93 -6.20 32.32
C VAL A 52 9.34 -7.30 31.35
N LYS A 53 9.12 -8.55 31.74
CA LYS A 53 9.38 -9.70 30.88
C LYS A 53 8.60 -9.45 29.58
N LYS A 54 9.32 -9.10 28.50
CA LYS A 54 8.70 -8.90 27.19
C LYS A 54 8.07 -10.23 26.81
N LYS A 55 6.74 -10.26 26.63
CA LYS A 55 6.03 -11.46 26.17
C LYS A 55 6.65 -11.88 24.84
N SER A 56 6.98 -13.16 24.70
CA SER A 56 7.51 -13.69 23.44
C SER A 56 6.45 -13.51 22.35
N VAL A 57 6.83 -12.86 21.26
CA VAL A 57 5.98 -12.71 20.08
C VAL A 57 6.06 -14.02 19.30
N PRO A 58 4.93 -14.61 18.85
CA PRO A 58 4.97 -15.83 18.06
C PRO A 58 5.73 -15.59 16.76
N LYS A 59 6.48 -16.61 16.30
CA LYS A 59 7.27 -16.56 15.07
C LYS A 59 6.40 -16.35 13.84
N GLU A 60 5.20 -16.92 13.85
CA GLU A 60 4.22 -16.83 12.75
C GLU A 60 3.16 -15.75 12.99
N TYR A 61 2.49 -15.35 11.92
CA TYR A 61 1.27 -14.55 12.03
C TYR A 61 0.13 -15.40 12.61
N LYS A 62 -0.68 -14.80 13.49
CA LYS A 62 -1.85 -15.49 14.06
C LYS A 62 -2.85 -15.73 12.93
N ARG A 63 -3.25 -16.99 12.73
CA ARG A 63 -4.29 -17.39 11.78
C ARG A 63 -5.37 -18.20 12.50
N HIS A 64 -6.59 -18.10 12.00
CA HIS A 64 -7.71 -18.90 12.49
C HIS A 64 -7.75 -20.21 11.69
N ASN A 65 -7.99 -21.32 12.37
CA ASN A 65 -8.13 -22.61 11.70
C ASN A 65 -9.48 -22.64 10.98
N LEU A 66 -9.45 -22.59 9.65
CA LEU A 66 -10.65 -22.54 8.81
C LEU A 66 -11.54 -23.78 8.92
N ASP A 67 -11.03 -24.88 9.48
CA ASP A 67 -11.76 -26.14 9.62
C ASP A 67 -12.42 -26.29 11.00
N LYS A 68 -12.02 -25.48 11.99
CA LYS A 68 -12.58 -25.51 13.35
C LYS A 68 -13.65 -24.46 13.58
N THR A 69 -13.53 -23.35 12.86
CA THR A 69 -14.56 -22.33 12.78
C THR A 69 -15.29 -22.57 11.47
N ASP A 70 -16.56 -22.95 11.50
CA ASP A 70 -17.41 -23.08 10.32
C ASP A 70 -17.59 -21.70 9.67
N PHE A 71 -16.56 -21.25 8.96
CA PHE A 71 -16.55 -19.98 8.27
C PHE A 71 -17.20 -20.18 6.90
N PRO A 72 -18.26 -19.43 6.55
CA PRO A 72 -18.95 -19.61 5.29
C PRO A 72 -17.99 -19.28 4.14
N ARG A 73 -17.78 -20.26 3.25
CA ARG A 73 -16.98 -20.12 2.02
C ARG A 73 -17.94 -20.14 0.84
N PHE A 74 -17.77 -19.18 -0.04
CA PHE A 74 -18.70 -18.95 -1.15
C PHE A 74 -18.07 -19.41 -2.47
N SER A 75 -18.91 -19.86 -3.41
CA SER A 75 -18.46 -20.06 -4.79
C SER A 75 -18.13 -18.70 -5.43
N LEU A 76 -17.36 -18.69 -6.52
CA LEU A 76 -17.03 -17.44 -7.21
C LEU A 76 -18.30 -16.72 -7.69
N VAL A 77 -19.26 -17.46 -8.25
CA VAL A 77 -20.53 -16.93 -8.76
C VAL A 77 -21.37 -16.33 -7.61
N GLU A 78 -21.49 -17.05 -6.49
CA GLU A 78 -22.23 -16.56 -5.33
C GLU A 78 -21.57 -15.32 -4.70
N ALA A 79 -20.24 -15.33 -4.56
CA ALA A 79 -19.49 -14.18 -4.09
C ALA A 79 -19.68 -12.96 -4.99
N MET A 80 -19.63 -13.14 -6.32
CA MET A 80 -19.90 -12.06 -7.28
C MET A 80 -21.32 -11.51 -7.15
N ARG A 81 -22.33 -12.37 -6.96
CA ARG A 81 -23.72 -11.96 -6.75
C ARG A 81 -23.84 -11.07 -5.52
N ILE A 82 -23.28 -11.51 -4.38
CA ILE A 82 -23.30 -10.74 -3.12
C ILE A 82 -22.62 -9.39 -3.34
N LEU A 83 -21.40 -9.40 -3.87
CA LEU A 83 -20.61 -8.17 -4.04
C LEU A 83 -21.27 -7.16 -5.00
N ARG A 84 -21.88 -7.64 -6.09
CA ARG A 84 -22.61 -6.78 -7.03
C ARG A 84 -23.88 -6.19 -6.41
N ALA A 85 -24.57 -6.95 -5.55
CA ALA A 85 -25.72 -6.43 -4.82
C ALA A 85 -25.32 -5.31 -3.83
N TYR A 86 -24.09 -5.33 -3.30
CA TYR A 86 -23.58 -4.24 -2.47
C TYR A 86 -23.17 -2.99 -3.27
N GLU A 87 -22.68 -3.16 -4.49
CA GLU A 87 -22.18 -2.08 -5.35
C GLU A 87 -23.24 -1.51 -6.31
N VAL A 88 -24.53 -1.71 -6.00
CA VAL A 88 -25.63 -1.19 -6.82
C VAL A 88 -25.56 0.32 -6.92
N GLY A 89 -25.66 0.84 -8.14
CA GLY A 89 -25.61 2.28 -8.44
C GLY A 89 -24.21 2.86 -8.60
N GLN A 90 -23.15 2.05 -8.46
CA GLN A 90 -21.78 2.49 -8.72
C GLN A 90 -21.37 2.28 -10.19
N PRO A 91 -20.52 3.15 -10.76
CA PRO A 91 -20.06 2.98 -12.13
C PRO A 91 -19.19 1.72 -12.27
N PRO A 92 -19.51 0.81 -13.23
CA PRO A 92 -18.90 -0.52 -13.30
C PRO A 92 -17.40 -0.50 -13.62
N ALA A 93 -16.91 0.57 -14.25
CA ALA A 93 -15.49 0.77 -14.57
C ALA A 93 -14.67 1.31 -13.38
N SER A 94 -15.32 1.93 -12.39
CA SER A 94 -14.62 2.52 -11.23
C SER A 94 -14.41 1.52 -10.11
N VAL A 95 -15.40 0.67 -9.85
CA VAL A 95 -15.37 -0.30 -8.76
C VAL A 95 -14.53 -1.50 -9.17
N LYS A 96 -13.59 -1.87 -8.29
CA LYS A 96 -12.65 -2.96 -8.52
C LYS A 96 -12.89 -4.10 -7.54
N TYR A 97 -12.69 -5.32 -8.04
CA TYR A 97 -12.55 -6.52 -7.23
C TYR A 97 -11.13 -6.61 -6.70
N ASP A 98 -10.98 -6.59 -5.39
CA ASP A 98 -9.72 -6.75 -4.68
C ASP A 98 -9.62 -8.16 -4.08
N LEU A 99 -8.50 -8.82 -4.36
CA LEU A 99 -8.16 -10.14 -3.85
C LEU A 99 -7.14 -10.00 -2.72
N ALA A 100 -7.49 -10.53 -1.55
CA ALA A 100 -6.61 -10.64 -0.39
C ALA A 100 -6.24 -12.11 -0.18
N ILE A 101 -4.99 -12.46 -0.45
CA ILE A 101 -4.45 -13.81 -0.27
C ILE A 101 -3.69 -13.84 1.04
N ASN A 102 -4.23 -14.59 2.00
CA ASN A 102 -3.60 -14.84 3.27
C ASN A 102 -2.58 -15.95 3.12
N LEU A 103 -1.31 -15.64 3.38
CA LEU A 103 -0.21 -16.58 3.40
C LEU A 103 0.10 -17.01 4.85
N LYS A 104 0.43 -18.29 5.03
CA LYS A 104 1.06 -18.81 6.23
C LYS A 104 2.56 -18.55 6.11
N THR A 105 3.06 -17.57 6.84
CA THR A 105 4.46 -17.12 6.76
C THR A 105 4.99 -16.75 8.14
N ALA A 106 6.31 -16.88 8.31
CA ALA A 106 7.00 -16.36 9.48
C ALA A 106 7.13 -14.84 9.41
N ARG A 107 7.06 -14.16 10.57
CA ARG A 107 7.18 -12.69 10.67
C ARG A 107 8.52 -12.15 10.18
N ASN A 108 9.59 -12.94 10.35
CA ASN A 108 10.96 -12.58 9.99
C ASN A 108 11.37 -13.13 8.61
N GLY A 109 10.42 -13.68 7.83
CA GLY A 109 10.70 -14.25 6.53
C GLY A 109 10.94 -13.21 5.43
N PRO A 110 11.50 -13.63 4.28
CA PRO A 110 11.55 -12.80 3.07
C PRO A 110 10.13 -12.40 2.65
N VAL A 111 9.98 -11.31 1.90
CA VAL A 111 8.68 -10.77 1.47
C VAL A 111 8.50 -10.99 -0.04
N ILE A 112 7.33 -11.46 -0.46
CA ILE A 112 7.02 -11.56 -1.91
C ILE A 112 6.82 -10.14 -2.48
N LYS A 113 7.59 -9.78 -3.52
CA LYS A 113 7.42 -8.53 -4.27
C LYS A 113 7.59 -8.85 -5.75
N SER A 114 6.52 -8.68 -6.52
CA SER A 114 6.50 -9.09 -7.93
C SER A 114 5.41 -8.36 -8.72
N SER A 115 5.46 -8.52 -10.04
CA SER A 115 4.54 -7.92 -11.02
C SER A 115 3.93 -8.99 -11.92
N LEU A 116 2.62 -8.98 -12.13
CA LEU A 116 1.94 -9.97 -12.98
C LEU A 116 1.09 -9.28 -14.05
N ARG A 117 1.23 -9.69 -15.31
CA ARG A 117 0.28 -9.32 -16.37
C ARG A 117 -1.00 -10.14 -16.24
N LEU A 118 -2.12 -9.48 -16.00
CA LEU A 118 -3.42 -10.14 -15.93
C LEU A 118 -3.94 -10.42 -17.36
N PRO A 119 -4.55 -11.59 -17.61
CA PRO A 119 -5.19 -11.90 -18.89
C PRO A 119 -6.23 -10.86 -19.31
N HIS A 120 -7.06 -10.44 -18.34
CA HIS A 120 -8.02 -9.36 -18.51
C HIS A 120 -7.58 -8.17 -17.64
N PRO A 121 -7.20 -7.02 -18.24
CA PRO A 121 -6.71 -5.89 -17.49
C PRO A 121 -7.81 -5.26 -16.62
N VAL A 122 -7.45 -4.81 -15.42
CA VAL A 122 -8.38 -4.22 -14.42
C VAL A 122 -8.57 -2.71 -14.63
N GLY A 123 -7.90 -2.12 -15.62
CA GLY A 123 -8.05 -0.72 -16.02
C GLY A 123 -7.39 0.31 -15.09
N THR A 124 -6.41 1.01 -15.63
CA THR A 124 -6.37 2.45 -15.94
C THR A 124 -5.22 2.59 -16.96
N ASP A 125 -5.31 3.46 -17.95
CA ASP A 125 -4.19 3.69 -18.86
C ASP A 125 -2.98 4.17 -18.06
N TRP A 126 -1.92 3.35 -17.99
CA TRP A 126 -0.72 3.76 -17.28
C TRP A 126 0.14 4.61 -18.17
N ARG A 127 0.50 5.77 -17.63
CA ARG A 127 1.47 6.64 -18.28
C ARG A 127 2.85 6.12 -17.94
N ILE A 128 3.55 5.62 -18.96
CA ILE A 128 4.89 5.03 -18.82
C ILE A 128 5.92 6.06 -19.29
N ALA A 129 6.91 6.34 -18.45
CA ALA A 129 8.10 7.09 -18.82
C ALA A 129 9.31 6.17 -18.93
N VAL A 130 10.21 6.49 -19.86
CA VAL A 130 11.43 5.71 -20.12
C VAL A 130 12.65 6.59 -19.97
N ILE A 131 13.55 6.18 -19.09
CA ILE A 131 14.89 6.75 -18.96
C ILE A 131 15.82 6.05 -19.95
N CYS A 132 16.23 6.79 -20.96
CA CYS A 132 17.21 6.34 -21.96
C CYS A 132 17.98 7.54 -22.51
N LYS A 133 19.19 7.28 -22.99
CA LYS A 133 20.05 8.29 -23.62
C LYS A 133 19.29 9.07 -24.70
N GLU A 134 19.35 10.39 -24.62
CA GLU A 134 18.66 11.29 -25.55
C GLU A 134 19.15 11.09 -26.99
N GLY A 135 18.22 11.11 -27.95
CA GLY A 135 18.52 10.94 -29.38
C GLY A 135 18.95 9.53 -29.80
N SER A 136 18.81 8.52 -28.94
CA SER A 136 19.10 7.12 -29.29
C SER A 136 17.95 6.44 -30.04
N ASP A 137 18.26 5.38 -30.80
CA ASP A 137 17.26 4.52 -31.44
C ASP A 137 16.25 3.95 -30.44
N VAL A 138 16.71 3.70 -29.21
CA VAL A 138 15.88 3.24 -28.08
C VAL A 138 14.84 4.29 -27.70
N ALA A 139 15.19 5.58 -27.75
CA ALA A 139 14.25 6.66 -27.46
C ALA A 139 13.15 6.75 -28.52
N ALA A 140 13.50 6.63 -29.80
CA ALA A 140 12.53 6.59 -30.89
C ALA A 140 11.61 5.36 -30.78
N ALA A 141 12.16 4.19 -30.47
CA ALA A 141 11.40 2.96 -30.25
C ALA A 141 10.44 3.06 -29.05
N ALA A 142 10.87 3.72 -27.96
CA ALA A 142 10.04 3.95 -26.78
C ALA A 142 8.84 4.87 -27.09
N SER A 143 9.07 5.97 -27.79
CA SER A 143 8.01 6.89 -28.22
C SER A 143 7.03 6.20 -29.17
N ALA A 144 7.53 5.39 -30.12
CA ALA A 144 6.70 4.60 -31.03
C ALA A 144 5.87 3.52 -30.29
N ALA A 145 6.37 3.00 -29.17
CA ALA A 145 5.66 2.05 -28.32
C ALA A 145 4.61 2.70 -27.39
N GLY A 146 4.49 4.04 -27.39
CA GLY A 146 3.49 4.77 -26.61
C GLY A 146 3.99 5.28 -25.25
N ALA A 147 5.30 5.43 -25.05
CA ALA A 147 5.82 6.11 -23.87
C ALA A 147 5.43 7.60 -23.86
N VAL A 148 4.97 8.09 -22.72
CA VAL A 148 4.48 9.47 -22.54
C VAL A 148 5.64 10.46 -22.49
N ALA A 149 6.74 10.06 -21.85
CA ALA A 149 7.94 10.88 -21.72
C ALA A 149 9.17 9.99 -21.84
N VAL A 150 10.16 10.46 -22.61
CA VAL A 150 11.38 9.72 -22.95
C VAL A 150 12.55 10.68 -22.89
N GLY A 151 13.61 10.32 -22.16
CA GLY A 151 14.82 11.14 -22.07
C GLY A 151 15.72 10.74 -20.92
N GLU A 152 16.85 11.44 -20.76
CA GLU A 152 17.80 11.19 -19.68
C GLU A 152 17.88 12.42 -18.77
N ALA A 153 18.64 13.44 -19.16
CA ALA A 153 18.80 14.66 -18.38
C ALA A 153 17.47 15.43 -18.23
N SER A 154 16.73 15.54 -19.33
CA SER A 154 15.43 16.24 -19.36
C SER A 154 14.41 15.64 -18.37
N LEU A 155 14.37 14.30 -18.25
CA LEU A 155 13.50 13.62 -17.29
C LEU A 155 13.99 13.78 -15.85
N PHE A 156 15.31 13.79 -15.62
CA PHE A 156 15.86 13.97 -14.28
C PHE A 156 15.49 15.34 -13.70
N GLU A 157 15.58 16.40 -14.51
CA GLU A 157 15.17 17.75 -14.10
C GLU A 157 13.67 17.81 -13.77
N GLN A 158 12.82 17.21 -14.60
CA GLN A 158 11.37 17.14 -14.32
C GLN A 158 11.06 16.42 -13.00
N ILE A 159 11.75 15.31 -12.72
CA ILE A 159 11.58 14.54 -11.48
C ILE A 159 12.09 15.32 -10.26
N LEU A 160 13.23 16.02 -10.38
CA LEU A 160 13.78 16.83 -9.30
C LEU A 160 12.88 18.03 -8.95
N ASN A 161 12.20 18.58 -9.96
CA ASN A 161 11.19 19.63 -9.80
C ASN A 161 9.82 19.10 -9.34
N ASP A 162 9.74 17.81 -8.96
CA ASP A 162 8.52 17.12 -8.54
C ASP A 162 7.38 17.10 -9.58
N ASN A 163 7.67 17.41 -10.85
CA ASN A 163 6.71 17.40 -11.95
C ASN A 163 6.62 15.99 -12.57
N ILE A 164 5.93 15.09 -11.87
CA ILE A 164 5.77 13.68 -12.29
C ILE A 164 4.40 13.48 -12.92
N THR A 165 4.37 13.22 -14.23
CA THR A 165 3.15 12.98 -15.02
C THR A 165 2.92 11.51 -15.35
N PHE A 166 3.81 10.61 -14.90
CA PHE A 166 3.78 9.19 -15.21
C PHE A 166 3.55 8.32 -13.97
N ASP A 167 2.98 7.14 -14.18
CA ASP A 167 2.66 6.18 -13.13
C ASP A 167 3.72 5.06 -13.03
N ARG A 168 4.52 4.87 -14.09
CA ARG A 168 5.59 3.86 -14.15
C ARG A 168 6.83 4.41 -14.82
N LEU A 169 7.98 3.97 -14.33
CA LEU A 169 9.29 4.38 -14.81
C LEU A 169 10.10 3.15 -15.20
N LEU A 170 10.46 3.08 -16.48
CA LEU A 170 11.39 2.09 -17.01
C LEU A 170 12.74 2.75 -17.22
N CYS A 171 13.82 1.99 -17.05
CA CYS A 171 15.17 2.45 -17.31
C CYS A 171 15.86 1.50 -18.26
N HIS A 172 16.49 2.05 -19.30
CA HIS A 172 17.40 1.27 -20.13
C HIS A 172 18.71 1.00 -19.38
N GLU A 173 19.31 -0.18 -19.54
CA GLU A 173 20.56 -0.57 -18.85
C GLU A 173 21.70 0.44 -19.08
N GLY A 174 21.80 1.00 -20.29
CA GLY A 174 22.81 2.01 -20.63
C GLY A 174 22.72 3.31 -19.82
N SER A 175 21.55 3.62 -19.26
CA SER A 175 21.30 4.83 -18.46
C SER A 175 21.21 4.55 -16.95
N GLU A 176 21.42 3.32 -16.51
CA GLU A 176 21.38 2.96 -15.08
C GLU A 176 22.43 3.74 -14.26
N LYS A 177 23.64 3.87 -14.80
CA LYS A 177 24.74 4.61 -14.16
C LYS A 177 24.42 6.10 -14.02
N ALA A 178 23.70 6.68 -14.98
CA ALA A 178 23.28 8.08 -14.93
C ALA A 178 22.18 8.27 -13.88
N LEU A 179 21.22 7.34 -13.80
CA LEU A 179 20.16 7.34 -12.80
C LEU A 179 20.71 7.29 -11.36
N GLN A 180 21.75 6.50 -11.10
CA GLN A 180 22.41 6.44 -9.79
C GLN A 180 23.11 7.76 -9.42
N LYS A 181 23.70 8.46 -10.39
CA LYS A 181 24.36 9.75 -10.19
C LYS A 181 23.39 10.91 -9.97
N ALA A 182 22.19 10.84 -10.56
CA ALA A 182 21.20 11.90 -10.52
C ALA A 182 20.56 12.13 -9.14
N GLY A 183 20.75 11.23 -8.17
CA GLY A 183 20.28 11.46 -6.79
C GLY A 183 18.75 11.46 -6.61
N LEU A 184 18.00 10.87 -7.55
CA LEU A 184 16.52 10.89 -7.58
C LEU A 184 15.82 10.07 -6.49
N GLY A 185 16.59 9.30 -5.69
CA GLY A 185 16.05 8.40 -4.68
C GLY A 185 15.19 9.09 -3.62
N ARG A 186 15.44 10.38 -3.32
CA ARG A 186 14.63 11.16 -2.37
C ARG A 186 13.19 11.37 -2.85
N VAL A 187 12.99 11.55 -4.16
CA VAL A 187 11.67 11.81 -4.76
C VAL A 187 10.98 10.51 -5.18
N LEU A 188 11.70 9.65 -5.90
CA LEU A 188 11.11 8.41 -6.45
C LEU A 188 10.95 7.30 -5.41
N GLY A 189 11.76 7.31 -4.34
CA GLY A 189 11.73 6.30 -3.28
C GLY A 189 10.39 6.23 -2.54
N PRO A 190 9.89 7.34 -1.96
CA PRO A 190 8.60 7.37 -1.29
C PRO A 190 7.42 7.02 -2.22
N LYS A 191 7.51 7.39 -3.50
CA LYS A 191 6.49 7.11 -4.53
C LYS A 191 6.55 5.66 -5.06
N GLY A 192 7.62 4.91 -4.76
CA GLY A 192 7.79 3.53 -5.22
C GLY A 192 8.10 3.38 -6.71
N LEU A 193 8.44 4.48 -7.39
CA LEU A 193 8.71 4.53 -8.84
C LEU A 193 10.18 4.26 -9.19
N MET A 194 11.05 4.10 -8.19
CA MET A 194 12.48 3.90 -8.41
C MET A 194 12.74 2.58 -9.17
N PRO A 195 13.40 2.62 -10.35
CA PRO A 195 13.71 1.41 -11.10
C PRO A 195 14.67 0.48 -10.33
N SER A 196 14.44 -0.83 -10.42
CA SER A 196 15.32 -1.83 -9.81
C SER A 196 15.32 -3.14 -10.60
N ALA A 197 16.46 -3.84 -10.62
CA ALA A 197 16.61 -5.14 -11.30
C ALA A 197 15.65 -6.20 -10.74
N ARG A 198 15.39 -6.18 -9.42
CA ARG A 198 14.44 -7.10 -8.77
C ARG A 198 13.00 -6.92 -9.30
N MET A 199 12.62 -5.70 -9.63
CA MET A 199 11.31 -5.39 -10.22
C MET A 199 11.28 -5.55 -11.75
N LYS A 200 12.38 -5.96 -12.38
CA LYS A 200 12.51 -6.10 -13.84
C LYS A 200 12.16 -4.80 -14.61
N THR A 201 12.40 -3.64 -14.00
CA THR A 201 12.16 -2.32 -14.62
C THR A 201 13.41 -1.72 -15.25
N ILE A 202 14.58 -2.34 -15.02
CA ILE A 202 15.83 -2.05 -15.73
C ILE A 202 15.94 -3.09 -16.83
N VAL A 203 15.89 -2.65 -18.09
CA VAL A 203 15.71 -3.56 -19.24
C VAL A 203 16.55 -3.16 -20.44
N THR A 204 16.94 -4.14 -21.25
CA THR A 204 17.52 -3.96 -22.60
C THR A 204 16.45 -3.60 -23.63
N ASP A 205 15.43 -4.44 -23.78
CA ASP A 205 14.36 -4.30 -24.78
C ASP A 205 13.17 -3.45 -24.28
N VAL A 206 13.32 -2.12 -24.39
CA VAL A 206 12.31 -1.16 -23.89
C VAL A 206 10.92 -1.37 -24.51
N ALA A 207 10.82 -1.62 -25.82
CA ALA A 207 9.52 -1.74 -26.50
C ALA A 207 8.70 -2.95 -26.00
N LYS A 208 9.36 -4.08 -25.72
CA LYS A 208 8.71 -5.26 -25.13
C LYS A 208 8.28 -4.97 -23.70
N SER A 209 9.17 -4.36 -22.92
CA SER A 209 8.89 -4.00 -21.54
C SER A 209 7.72 -3.05 -21.39
N ILE A 210 7.55 -2.07 -22.29
CA ILE A 210 6.38 -1.19 -22.29
C ILE A 210 5.09 -2.00 -22.45
N ARG A 211 5.05 -2.98 -23.36
CA ARG A 211 3.88 -3.84 -23.58
C ARG A 211 3.59 -4.79 -22.42
N ASP A 212 4.63 -5.32 -21.78
CA ASP A 212 4.47 -6.21 -20.62
C ASP A 212 4.11 -5.44 -19.36
N THR A 213 4.61 -4.22 -19.26
CA THR A 213 4.30 -3.28 -18.19
C THR A 213 2.92 -2.67 -18.38
N ALA A 214 2.41 -2.60 -19.61
CA ALA A 214 1.00 -2.32 -19.88
C ALA A 214 0.13 -3.52 -19.46
N GLY A 215 -0.92 -3.27 -18.70
CA GLY A 215 -1.74 -4.31 -18.04
C GLY A 215 -1.13 -5.12 -16.86
N SER A 216 0.16 -5.03 -16.51
CA SER A 216 0.69 -5.67 -15.29
C SER A 216 0.28 -5.03 -13.98
N ALA A 217 -0.01 -5.83 -12.97
CA ALA A 217 -0.37 -5.40 -11.63
C ALA A 217 0.76 -5.78 -10.65
N ASP A 218 1.24 -4.78 -9.91
CA ASP A 218 2.31 -4.94 -8.94
C ASP A 218 1.73 -5.26 -7.57
N TYR A 219 2.29 -6.27 -6.90
CA TYR A 219 1.89 -6.62 -5.54
C TYR A 219 3.09 -6.83 -4.63
N ARG A 220 2.88 -6.52 -3.35
CA ARG A 220 3.84 -6.72 -2.27
C ARG A 220 3.13 -7.33 -1.08
N GLU A 221 3.69 -8.42 -0.57
CA GLU A 221 3.24 -9.01 0.68
C GLU A 221 3.45 -8.02 1.85
N ARG A 222 2.41 -7.83 2.65
CA ARG A 222 2.46 -7.08 3.91
C ARG A 222 1.80 -7.90 4.99
N MET A 223 2.50 -8.12 6.10
CA MET A 223 1.97 -8.88 7.25
C MET A 223 1.44 -10.29 6.88
N GLY A 224 2.09 -10.96 5.93
CA GLY A 224 1.63 -12.27 5.43
C GLY A 224 0.40 -12.20 4.52
N VAL A 225 0.01 -11.03 4.02
CA VAL A 225 -1.13 -10.88 3.10
C VAL A 225 -0.66 -10.23 1.81
N VAL A 226 -1.02 -10.82 0.67
CA VAL A 226 -0.85 -10.22 -0.66
C VAL A 226 -2.20 -9.64 -1.06
N ARG A 227 -2.23 -8.36 -1.43
CA ARG A 227 -3.43 -7.66 -1.90
C ARG A 227 -3.21 -7.19 -3.33
N LEU A 228 -4.19 -7.44 -4.19
CA LEU A 228 -4.14 -7.08 -5.60
C LEU A 228 -5.55 -6.86 -6.16
N ALA A 229 -5.73 -5.83 -6.97
CA ALA A 229 -6.94 -5.67 -7.77
C ALA A 229 -6.93 -6.66 -8.95
N VAL A 230 -7.96 -7.50 -9.05
CA VAL A 230 -8.03 -8.61 -10.00
C VAL A 230 -9.12 -8.47 -11.06
N GLY A 231 -10.06 -7.54 -10.88
CA GLY A 231 -11.11 -7.30 -11.87
C GLY A 231 -11.83 -5.97 -11.65
N GLN A 232 -12.64 -5.57 -12.62
CA GLN A 232 -13.64 -4.51 -12.48
C GLN A 232 -15.02 -5.12 -12.26
N LEU A 233 -15.96 -4.36 -11.70
CA LEU A 233 -17.34 -4.81 -11.49
C LEU A 233 -18.00 -5.32 -12.79
N GLY A 234 -17.65 -4.70 -13.92
CA GLY A 234 -18.12 -5.08 -15.26
C GLY A 234 -17.52 -6.37 -15.84
N HIS A 235 -16.54 -7.01 -15.18
CA HIS A 235 -15.99 -8.28 -15.67
C HIS A 235 -16.98 -9.43 -15.51
N THR A 236 -16.96 -10.35 -16.48
CA THR A 236 -17.73 -11.60 -16.39
C THR A 236 -17.09 -12.59 -15.41
N ALA A 237 -17.86 -13.57 -14.96
CA ALA A 237 -17.36 -14.60 -14.03
C ALA A 237 -16.18 -15.40 -14.61
N GLU A 238 -16.18 -15.64 -15.93
CA GLU A 238 -15.09 -16.34 -16.61
C GLU A 238 -13.81 -15.50 -16.68
N GLN A 239 -13.93 -14.22 -17.01
CA GLN A 239 -12.80 -13.29 -17.03
C GLN A 239 -12.18 -13.14 -15.64
N LEU A 240 -13.02 -13.02 -14.61
CA LEU A 240 -12.56 -12.91 -13.23
C LEU A 240 -11.87 -14.20 -12.77
N LYS A 241 -12.42 -15.37 -13.13
CA LYS A 241 -11.81 -16.68 -12.86
C LYS A 241 -10.43 -16.80 -13.50
N ALA A 242 -10.29 -16.42 -14.77
CA ALA A 242 -9.01 -16.47 -15.49
C ALA A 242 -7.96 -15.56 -14.83
N ASN A 243 -8.36 -14.38 -14.35
CA ASN A 243 -7.46 -13.50 -13.61
C ASN A 243 -7.06 -14.08 -12.26
N ILE A 244 -8.02 -14.56 -11.45
CA ILE A 244 -7.75 -15.15 -10.14
C ILE A 244 -6.84 -16.39 -10.27
N SER A 245 -7.09 -17.25 -11.26
CA SER A 245 -6.26 -18.44 -11.49
C SER A 245 -4.82 -18.08 -11.86
N ALA A 246 -4.62 -17.08 -12.72
CA ALA A 246 -3.29 -16.57 -13.07
C ALA A 246 -2.54 -16.01 -11.85
N VAL A 247 -3.24 -15.25 -11.00
CA VAL A 247 -2.67 -14.69 -9.75
C VAL A 247 -2.27 -15.79 -8.79
N LEU A 248 -3.15 -16.76 -8.54
CA LEU A 248 -2.89 -17.86 -7.62
C LEU A 248 -1.76 -18.77 -8.12
N ALA A 249 -1.71 -19.07 -9.43
CA ALA A 249 -0.65 -19.88 -10.03
C ALA A 249 0.72 -19.20 -9.84
N LYS A 250 0.79 -17.88 -10.09
CA LYS A 250 2.03 -17.13 -9.93
C LYS A 250 2.47 -17.01 -8.48
N ILE A 251 1.55 -16.72 -7.56
CA ILE A 251 1.90 -16.63 -6.12
C ILE A 251 2.35 -17.98 -5.58
N LYS A 252 1.75 -19.10 -6.04
CA LYS A 252 2.23 -20.44 -5.69
C LYS A 252 3.67 -20.67 -6.16
N ALA A 253 3.99 -20.31 -7.41
CA ALA A 253 5.36 -20.39 -7.93
C ALA A 253 6.34 -19.53 -7.12
N GLU A 254 5.97 -18.30 -6.78
CA GLU A 254 6.82 -17.41 -5.98
C GLU A 254 6.99 -17.91 -4.54
N CYS A 255 5.96 -18.50 -3.94
CA CYS A 255 6.07 -19.15 -2.63
C CYS A 255 7.07 -20.31 -2.64
N THR A 256 7.16 -21.07 -3.75
CA THR A 256 8.13 -22.16 -3.90
C THR A 256 9.56 -21.67 -4.19
N GLU A 257 9.71 -20.55 -4.93
CA GLU A 257 11.03 -20.02 -5.32
C GLU A 257 11.78 -19.29 -4.19
N ILE A 258 11.05 -18.64 -3.27
CA ILE A 258 11.65 -17.63 -2.39
C ILE A 258 12.58 -18.20 -1.30
N SER A 259 12.36 -19.42 -0.80
CA SER A 259 13.34 -20.10 0.09
C SER A 259 12.85 -21.47 0.57
N GLU A 260 13.75 -22.46 0.58
CA GLU A 260 13.56 -23.77 1.24
C GLU A 260 13.43 -23.65 2.77
N GLU A 261 14.09 -22.66 3.38
CA GLU A 261 14.12 -22.48 4.84
C GLU A 261 12.83 -21.89 5.44
N SER A 262 12.07 -21.13 4.65
CA SER A 262 10.81 -20.53 5.11
C SER A 262 9.66 -20.86 4.16
N HIS A 263 8.97 -21.95 4.47
CA HIS A 263 7.81 -22.39 3.70
C HIS A 263 6.67 -21.37 3.81
N LYS A 264 6.21 -20.93 2.64
CA LYS A 264 5.02 -20.09 2.51
C LYS A 264 3.93 -20.87 1.83
N GLU A 265 2.76 -20.88 2.44
CA GLU A 265 1.60 -21.58 1.91
C GLU A 265 0.42 -20.62 1.83
N ILE A 266 -0.45 -20.83 0.84
CA ILE A 266 -1.70 -20.08 0.77
C ILE A 266 -2.64 -20.68 1.81
N HIS A 267 -3.06 -19.86 2.77
CA HIS A 267 -3.99 -20.25 3.83
C HIS A 267 -5.44 -19.99 3.44
N ASP A 268 -5.75 -18.78 2.95
CA ASP A 268 -7.11 -18.36 2.60
C ASP A 268 -7.08 -17.33 1.47
N VAL A 269 -8.14 -17.29 0.68
CA VAL A 269 -8.30 -16.35 -0.43
C VAL A 269 -9.64 -15.66 -0.25
N ILE A 270 -9.57 -14.34 -0.06
CA ILE A 270 -10.71 -13.49 0.25
C ILE A 270 -10.91 -12.52 -0.92
N LEU A 271 -12.14 -12.44 -1.41
CA LEU A 271 -12.56 -11.50 -2.44
C LEU A 271 -13.35 -10.36 -1.80
N SER A 272 -13.10 -9.14 -2.24
CA SER A 272 -13.81 -7.94 -1.79
C SER A 272 -14.00 -6.98 -2.95
N THR A 273 -14.88 -5.99 -2.79
CA THR A 273 -14.97 -4.83 -3.68
C THR A 273 -14.55 -3.56 -2.95
N THR A 274 -14.52 -2.44 -3.66
CA THR A 274 -14.12 -1.14 -3.09
C THR A 274 -14.98 -0.72 -1.88
N ASN A 275 -16.30 -0.94 -1.94
CA ASN A 275 -17.25 -0.57 -0.88
C ASN A 275 -17.93 -1.80 -0.24
N GLY A 276 -17.71 -3.00 -0.77
CA GLY A 276 -18.39 -4.21 -0.34
C GLY A 276 -17.68 -4.98 0.78
N PRO A 277 -18.38 -5.97 1.38
CA PRO A 277 -17.80 -6.84 2.39
C PRO A 277 -16.72 -7.77 1.79
N ALA A 278 -15.95 -8.37 2.68
CA ALA A 278 -14.95 -9.38 2.34
C ALA A 278 -15.55 -10.79 2.46
N VAL A 279 -15.41 -11.58 1.40
CA VAL A 279 -16.04 -12.90 1.24
C VAL A 279 -14.94 -13.95 0.99
N SER A 280 -14.88 -15.02 1.79
CA SER A 280 -13.90 -16.11 1.60
C SER A 280 -14.34 -17.03 0.45
N LEU A 281 -13.41 -17.41 -0.42
CA LEU A 281 -13.67 -18.23 -1.59
C LEU A 281 -13.42 -19.72 -1.32
N SER A 282 -14.33 -20.58 -1.78
CA SER A 282 -14.20 -22.05 -1.67
C SER A 282 -13.24 -22.67 -2.69
N GLY A 283 -12.91 -21.94 -3.76
CA GLY A 283 -12.13 -22.42 -4.91
C GLY A 283 -12.97 -23.09 -6.00
N LYS A 284 -14.28 -23.27 -5.77
CA LYS A 284 -15.24 -23.75 -6.78
C LYS A 284 -15.83 -22.57 -7.57
N MET A 285 -16.16 -22.82 -8.84
CA MET A 285 -16.80 -21.81 -9.68
C MET A 285 -18.30 -21.66 -9.35
N VAL A 286 -18.99 -22.80 -9.24
CA VAL A 286 -20.41 -22.93 -8.91
C VAL A 286 -20.52 -24.05 -7.86
N ASN A 287 -21.34 -23.88 -6.82
CA ASN A 287 -21.71 -24.99 -5.94
C ASN A 287 -22.96 -25.69 -6.48
N GLU A 288 -23.09 -26.98 -6.21
CA GLU A 288 -24.24 -27.79 -6.64
C GLU A 288 -25.58 -27.28 -6.06
N ASP A 289 -25.51 -26.57 -4.93
CA ASP A 289 -26.65 -25.99 -4.22
C ASP A 289 -27.03 -24.57 -4.69
N ASP A 290 -26.22 -23.95 -5.56
CA ASP A 290 -26.43 -22.56 -5.98
C ASP A 290 -27.49 -22.48 -7.09
N ALA A 291 -28.63 -21.83 -6.81
CA ALA A 291 -29.69 -21.60 -7.80
C ALA A 291 -29.32 -20.62 -8.93
N VAL A 292 -28.08 -20.11 -8.96
CA VAL A 292 -27.64 -19.00 -9.82
C VAL A 292 -26.67 -19.50 -10.86
N THR A 293 -27.00 -19.31 -12.14
CA THR A 293 -26.10 -19.64 -13.24
C THR A 293 -25.16 -18.48 -13.55
N ALA A 294 -23.95 -18.79 -14.04
CA ALA A 294 -22.94 -17.77 -14.39
C ALA A 294 -23.44 -16.78 -15.45
N GLU A 295 -24.37 -17.21 -16.31
CA GLU A 295 -25.01 -16.40 -17.35
C GLU A 295 -25.88 -15.27 -16.77
N GLN A 296 -26.52 -15.48 -15.62
CA GLN A 296 -27.32 -14.45 -14.95
C GLN A 296 -26.47 -13.29 -14.42
N LEU A 297 -25.16 -13.51 -14.27
CA LEU A 297 -24.18 -12.50 -13.89
C LEU A 297 -23.39 -11.95 -15.09
N SER A 298 -23.62 -12.40 -16.32
CA SER A 298 -22.89 -11.88 -17.48
C SER A 298 -23.53 -10.62 -18.07
N SER A 299 -24.84 -10.41 -17.85
CA SER A 299 -25.49 -9.13 -18.13
C SER A 299 -24.97 -8.08 -17.17
N ALA A 300 -24.03 -7.25 -17.63
CA ALA A 300 -23.65 -6.03 -16.95
C ALA A 300 -24.92 -5.20 -16.68
N MET A 301 -25.15 -4.82 -15.42
CA MET A 301 -26.01 -3.66 -15.10
C MET A 301 -25.26 -2.39 -15.46
#